data_AF-A0A7R8ZUN8-F1
#
_entry.id   AF-A0A7R8ZUN8-F1
#
_cell.length_a   1.000
_cell.length_b   1.000
_cell.length_c   1.000
_cell.angle_alpha   90.00
_cell.angle_beta   90.00
_cell.angle_gamma   90.00
#
_symmetry.space_group_name_H-M   'P 1'
#
loop_
_entity.id
_entity.type
_entity.pdbx_description
1 polymer ?
#
loop_
_entity_poly.entity_id
_entity_poly.type
_entity_poly.pdbx_seq_one_letter_code
_entity_poly.pdbx_strand_id
1 'polypeptide(L)'
;MRQPTLIALSSTIDDRKREYYEELAAQSTGNDVTKWLIYFGKTIITAQQQTIRQVDFLENDGRGLNLSFEVRNGIIRHSKGNSDIFPESPSVLALTLEGQVVRLADIIAYVNHDLDDAIRAGIIQPSGLPGKISQVVGERHSQRISNMVRDVIVETLRGDD
;
A
#
# COMPACT_ATOMS: atom_id res chain seq x y z
N MET A 1 5.26 7.75 9.17
CA MET A 1 5.54 7.95 7.73
C MET A 1 4.23 8.33 7.06
N ARG A 2 4.16 9.47 6.38
CA ARG A 2 2.94 9.90 5.67
C ARG A 2 2.83 9.08 4.38
N GLN A 3 1.74 8.33 4.22
CA GLN A 3 1.52 7.46 3.06
C GLN A 3 1.49 8.31 1.78
N PRO A 4 2.41 8.10 0.80
CA PRO A 4 2.48 8.87 -0.43
C PRO A 4 1.16 8.85 -1.21
N THR A 5 0.49 7.70 -1.17
CA THR A 5 -0.81 7.47 -1.80
C THR A 5 -1.91 8.34 -1.22
N LEU A 6 -1.93 8.59 0.10
CA LEU A 6 -2.94 9.45 0.74
C LEU A 6 -2.71 10.95 0.45
N ILE A 7 -1.44 11.39 0.32
CA ILE A 7 -1.13 12.78 -0.07
C ILE A 7 -1.52 13.00 -1.54
N ALA A 8 -1.16 12.07 -2.41
CA ALA A 8 -1.52 12.15 -3.83
C ALA A 8 -3.04 12.10 -4.03
N LEU A 9 -3.74 11.18 -3.33
CA LEU A 9 -5.20 11.08 -3.39
C LEU A 9 -5.88 12.35 -2.86
N SER A 10 -5.40 12.90 -1.74
CA SER A 10 -5.90 14.15 -1.18
C SER A 10 -5.70 15.32 -2.14
N SER A 11 -4.55 15.41 -2.80
CA SER A 11 -4.26 16.45 -3.80
C SER A 11 -5.16 16.29 -5.03
N THR A 12 -5.29 15.08 -5.58
CA THR A 12 -6.13 14.82 -6.75
C THR A 12 -7.61 15.11 -6.48
N ILE A 13 -8.10 14.78 -5.27
CA ILE A 13 -9.46 15.10 -4.85
C ILE A 13 -9.63 16.61 -4.65
N ASP A 14 -8.66 17.30 -4.07
CA ASP A 14 -8.75 18.75 -3.85
C ASP A 14 -8.69 19.54 -5.18
N ASP A 15 -7.87 19.10 -6.13
CA ASP A 15 -7.78 19.65 -7.49
C ASP A 15 -9.11 19.51 -8.27
N ARG A 16 -9.91 18.48 -7.94
CA ARG A 16 -11.19 18.15 -8.60
C ARG A 16 -12.36 18.09 -7.62
N LYS A 17 -12.31 18.94 -6.60
CA LYS A 17 -13.23 18.92 -5.45
C LYS A 17 -14.69 18.98 -5.85
N ARG A 18 -15.01 19.81 -6.85
CA ARG A 18 -16.37 19.97 -7.37
C ARG A 18 -16.89 18.68 -8.00
N GLU A 19 -16.12 18.08 -8.89
CA GLU A 19 -16.47 16.84 -9.60
C GLU A 19 -16.62 15.67 -8.61
N TYR A 20 -15.75 15.60 -7.61
CA TYR A 20 -15.85 14.62 -6.52
C TYR A 20 -17.16 14.71 -5.75
N TYR A 21 -17.56 15.91 -5.32
CA TYR A 21 -18.81 16.09 -4.58
C TYR A 21 -20.06 15.94 -5.46
N GLU A 22 -19.98 16.29 -6.75
CA GLU A 22 -21.06 16.07 -7.72
C GLU A 22 -21.32 14.56 -7.93
N GLU A 23 -20.26 13.77 -8.11
CA GLU A 23 -20.36 12.31 -8.23
C GLU A 23 -20.84 11.65 -6.91
N LEU A 24 -20.33 12.12 -5.76
CA LEU A 24 -20.80 11.65 -4.46
C LEU A 24 -22.28 11.95 -4.24
N ALA A 25 -22.73 13.16 -4.58
CA ALA A 25 -24.11 13.57 -4.45
C ALA A 25 -25.02 12.78 -5.41
N ALA A 26 -24.61 12.62 -6.67
CA ALA A 26 -25.36 11.86 -7.67
C ALA A 26 -25.57 10.40 -7.28
N GLN A 27 -24.62 9.81 -6.56
CA GLN A 27 -24.61 8.37 -6.27
C GLN A 27 -25.01 8.02 -4.83
N SER A 28 -25.17 9.00 -3.95
CA SER A 28 -25.64 8.80 -2.56
C SER A 28 -27.15 8.59 -2.40
N THR A 29 -27.90 8.56 -3.52
CA THR A 29 -29.36 8.43 -3.52
C THR A 29 -29.86 6.97 -3.65
N GLY A 30 -28.96 5.99 -3.75
CA GLY A 30 -29.30 4.56 -3.82
C GLY A 30 -28.26 3.66 -3.13
N ASN A 31 -28.62 2.39 -2.90
CA ASN A 31 -27.73 1.41 -2.24
C ASN A 31 -26.67 0.78 -3.18
N ASP A 32 -26.63 1.19 -4.46
CA ASP A 32 -25.67 0.67 -5.44
C ASP A 32 -24.37 1.51 -5.43
N VAL A 33 -23.35 0.97 -4.78
CA VAL A 33 -22.03 1.60 -4.66
C VAL A 33 -21.08 1.29 -5.84
N THR A 34 -21.53 0.53 -6.85
CA THR A 34 -20.66 0.03 -7.93
C THR A 34 -20.02 1.16 -8.72
N LYS A 35 -20.80 2.19 -9.07
CA LYS A 35 -20.31 3.36 -9.82
C LYS A 35 -19.31 4.17 -8.99
N TRP A 36 -19.51 4.22 -7.68
CA TRP A 36 -18.65 4.97 -6.76
C TRP A 36 -17.31 4.27 -6.62
N LEU A 37 -17.32 2.94 -6.48
CA LEU A 37 -16.10 2.12 -6.46
C LEU A 37 -15.31 2.23 -7.77
N ILE A 38 -15.97 2.28 -8.93
CA ILE A 38 -15.30 2.48 -10.22
C ILE A 38 -14.65 3.87 -10.29
N TYR A 39 -15.37 4.93 -9.89
CA TYR A 39 -14.84 6.29 -9.85
C TYR A 39 -13.65 6.38 -8.90
N PHE A 40 -13.80 5.89 -7.67
CA PHE A 40 -12.76 5.91 -6.65
C PHE A 40 -11.52 5.11 -7.08
N GLY A 41 -11.70 3.93 -7.68
CA GLY A 41 -10.61 3.13 -8.23
C GLY A 41 -9.84 3.85 -9.34
N LYS A 42 -10.54 4.56 -10.24
CA LYS A 42 -9.89 5.41 -11.27
C LYS A 42 -9.10 6.57 -10.65
N THR A 43 -9.63 7.18 -9.59
CA THR A 43 -8.96 8.26 -8.86
C THR A 43 -7.67 7.77 -8.18
N ILE A 44 -7.68 6.57 -7.57
CA ILE A 44 -6.48 5.96 -6.99
C ILE A 44 -5.41 5.72 -8.06
N ILE A 45 -5.77 5.13 -9.20
CA ILE A 45 -4.83 4.87 -10.31
C ILE A 45 -4.22 6.18 -10.82
N THR A 46 -5.04 7.23 -10.93
CA THR A 46 -4.59 8.56 -11.37
C THR A 46 -3.62 9.19 -10.37
N ALA A 47 -3.91 9.11 -9.08
CA ALA A 47 -3.03 9.62 -8.02
C ALA A 47 -1.67 8.89 -7.99
N GLN A 48 -1.66 7.57 -8.22
CA GLN A 48 -0.43 6.78 -8.34
C GLN A 48 0.40 7.22 -9.55
N GLN A 49 -0.23 7.42 -10.72
CA GLN A 49 0.45 7.95 -11.91
C GLN A 49 1.01 9.36 -11.69
N GLN A 50 0.28 10.23 -10.97
CA GLN A 50 0.75 11.58 -10.64
C GLN A 50 1.95 11.56 -9.70
N THR A 51 1.99 10.64 -8.73
CA THR A 51 3.13 10.49 -7.81
C THR A 51 4.40 10.13 -8.57
N ILE A 52 4.31 9.20 -9.52
CA ILE A 52 5.45 8.83 -10.38
C ILE A 52 5.88 10.02 -11.25
N ARG A 53 4.93 10.76 -11.83
CA ARG A 53 5.22 11.96 -12.63
C ARG A 53 5.85 13.08 -11.79
N GLN A 54 5.46 13.24 -10.53
CA GLN A 54 6.08 14.22 -9.64
C GLN A 54 7.56 13.90 -9.43
N VAL A 55 7.86 12.66 -9.08
CA VAL A 55 9.23 12.18 -8.86
C VAL A 55 10.12 12.33 -10.11
N ASP A 56 9.58 12.01 -11.29
CA ASP A 56 10.35 12.06 -12.55
C ASP A 56 10.47 13.47 -13.15
N PHE A 57 9.50 14.37 -12.92
CA PHE A 57 9.43 15.63 -13.69
C PHE A 57 9.07 16.88 -12.91
N LEU A 58 8.44 16.82 -11.74
CA LEU A 58 7.96 18.05 -11.05
C LEU A 58 8.78 18.39 -9.80
N GLU A 59 9.42 17.40 -9.20
CA GLU A 59 10.39 17.60 -8.14
C GLU A 59 11.63 18.35 -8.66
N ASN A 60 12.31 19.07 -7.76
CA ASN A 60 13.52 19.85 -8.08
C ASN A 60 13.34 20.87 -9.22
N ASP A 61 12.31 21.73 -9.13
CA ASP A 61 11.99 22.78 -10.10
C ASP A 61 11.81 22.28 -11.54
N GLY A 62 11.21 21.11 -11.72
CA GLY A 62 10.98 20.56 -13.06
C GLY A 62 12.12 19.68 -13.60
N ARG A 63 13.21 19.48 -12.85
CA ARG A 63 14.35 18.65 -13.25
C ARG A 63 14.21 17.18 -12.91
N GLY A 64 13.21 16.83 -12.08
CA GLY A 64 13.08 15.51 -11.49
C GLY A 64 14.20 15.19 -10.50
N LEU A 65 14.12 14.02 -9.88
CA LEU A 65 15.07 13.59 -8.85
C LEU A 65 16.29 12.81 -9.40
N ASN A 66 16.38 12.62 -10.73
CA ASN A 66 17.43 11.85 -11.40
C ASN A 66 17.70 10.48 -10.73
N LEU A 67 16.63 9.79 -10.35
CA LEU A 67 16.74 8.50 -9.66
C LEU A 67 17.34 7.43 -10.58
N SER A 68 18.07 6.48 -10.00
CA SER A 68 18.56 5.35 -10.78
C SER A 68 17.41 4.50 -11.31
N PHE A 69 17.71 3.67 -12.31
CA PHE A 69 16.73 2.74 -12.86
C PHE A 69 16.21 1.76 -11.79
N GLU A 70 17.10 1.27 -10.92
CA GLU A 70 16.80 0.34 -9.83
C GLU A 70 15.84 0.95 -8.82
N VAL A 71 16.07 2.21 -8.43
CA VAL A 71 15.19 2.92 -7.51
C VAL A 71 13.80 3.11 -8.12
N ARG A 72 13.73 3.51 -9.40
CA ARG A 72 12.45 3.64 -10.12
C ARG A 72 11.73 2.31 -10.25
N ASN A 73 12.46 1.24 -10.55
CA ASN A 73 11.91 -0.11 -10.61
C ASN A 73 11.34 -0.54 -9.24
N GLY A 74 12.06 -0.28 -8.14
CA GLY A 74 11.56 -0.50 -6.79
C GLY A 74 10.27 0.28 -6.50
N ILE A 75 10.24 1.57 -6.82
CA ILE A 75 9.03 2.40 -6.65
C ILE A 75 7.85 1.88 -7.45
N ILE A 76 8.05 1.42 -8.69
CA ILE A 76 6.94 0.90 -9.51
C ILE A 76 6.45 -0.47 -8.99
N ARG A 77 7.35 -1.31 -8.47
CA ARG A 77 7.07 -2.72 -8.14
C ARG A 77 6.82 -3.00 -6.66
N HIS A 78 7.06 -2.03 -5.75
CA HIS A 78 6.84 -2.23 -4.32
C HIS A 78 5.35 -2.37 -3.97
N SER A 79 4.47 -1.66 -4.68
CA SER A 79 3.03 -1.67 -4.44
C SER A 79 2.39 -3.00 -4.85
N LYS A 80 1.56 -3.55 -3.96
CA LYS A 80 0.66 -4.65 -4.29
C LYS A 80 -0.53 -4.11 -5.09
N GLY A 81 -0.64 -4.52 -6.35
CA GLY A 81 -1.96 -4.61 -6.99
C GLY A 81 -2.76 -5.78 -6.39
N ASN A 82 -3.70 -6.35 -7.15
CA ASN A 82 -4.42 -7.57 -6.78
C ASN A 82 -3.57 -8.87 -6.87
N SER A 83 -2.25 -8.77 -6.73
CA SER A 83 -1.35 -9.92 -6.85
C SER A 83 -1.00 -10.55 -5.50
N ASP A 84 -0.56 -11.81 -5.55
CA ASP A 84 -0.09 -12.55 -4.38
C ASP A 84 1.07 -11.83 -3.66
N ILE A 85 1.28 -12.20 -2.39
CA ILE A 85 2.39 -11.65 -1.57
C ILE A 85 3.71 -11.98 -2.27
N PHE A 86 3.84 -13.23 -2.70
CA PHE A 86 4.91 -13.74 -3.52
C PHE A 86 4.31 -14.18 -4.86
N PRO A 87 4.23 -13.28 -5.86
CA PRO A 87 3.73 -13.65 -7.17
C PRO A 87 4.69 -14.65 -7.83
N GLU A 88 4.15 -15.74 -8.37
CA GLU A 88 4.95 -16.75 -9.09
C GLU A 88 5.62 -16.17 -10.35
N SER A 89 5.06 -15.11 -10.91
CA SER A 89 5.60 -14.43 -12.08
C SER A 89 6.69 -13.42 -11.66
N PRO A 90 7.97 -13.64 -12.04
CA PRO A 90 9.06 -12.73 -11.74
C PRO A 90 8.86 -11.34 -12.35
N SER A 91 8.05 -11.26 -13.40
CA SER A 91 7.69 -10.01 -14.09
C SER A 91 6.94 -9.01 -13.20
N VAL A 92 6.42 -9.44 -12.05
CA VAL A 92 5.70 -8.62 -11.07
C VAL A 92 6.62 -8.07 -9.99
N LEU A 93 7.74 -8.74 -9.72
CA LEU A 93 8.69 -8.37 -8.67
C LEU A 93 9.60 -7.22 -9.13
N ALA A 94 10.18 -6.53 -8.14
CA ALA A 94 11.32 -5.66 -8.40
C ALA A 94 12.51 -6.50 -8.87
N LEU A 95 13.31 -5.93 -9.77
CA LEU A 95 14.50 -6.57 -10.32
C LEU A 95 15.58 -6.77 -9.26
N THR A 96 15.64 -5.87 -8.27
CA THR A 96 16.60 -5.95 -7.17
C THR A 96 15.98 -6.62 -5.95
N LEU A 97 16.82 -7.30 -5.16
CA LEU A 97 16.40 -7.90 -3.89
C LEU A 97 15.97 -6.81 -2.91
N GLU A 98 16.64 -5.66 -2.89
CA GLU A 98 16.26 -4.51 -2.07
C GLU A 98 14.85 -4.04 -2.41
N GLY A 99 14.48 -3.99 -3.70
CA GLY A 99 13.13 -3.63 -4.11
C GLY A 99 12.09 -4.66 -3.67
N GLN A 100 12.44 -5.95 -3.66
CA GLN A 100 11.58 -7.01 -3.15
C GLN A 100 11.43 -6.96 -1.62
N VAL A 101 12.51 -6.64 -0.90
CA VAL A 101 12.48 -6.40 0.55
C VAL A 101 11.58 -5.21 0.89
N VAL A 102 11.66 -4.11 0.13
CA VAL A 102 10.78 -2.94 0.32
C VAL A 102 9.30 -3.31 0.15
N ARG A 103 8.96 -4.12 -0.86
CA ARG A 103 7.58 -4.66 -1.03
C ARG A 103 7.11 -5.40 0.21
N LEU A 104 7.94 -6.29 0.75
CA LEU A 104 7.58 -7.10 1.91
C LEU A 104 7.46 -6.27 3.18
N ALA A 105 8.35 -5.29 3.35
CA ALA A 105 8.28 -4.34 4.45
C ALA A 105 6.98 -3.51 4.40
N ASP A 106 6.55 -3.07 3.21
CA ASP A 106 5.29 -2.34 3.01
C ASP A 106 4.08 -3.18 3.40
N ILE A 107 4.06 -4.46 3.01
CA ILE A 107 2.98 -5.40 3.39
C ILE A 107 2.92 -5.59 4.91
N ILE A 108 4.06 -5.82 5.57
CA ILE A 108 4.13 -5.99 7.02
C ILE A 108 3.63 -4.72 7.74
N ALA A 109 4.05 -3.55 7.27
CA ALA A 109 3.62 -2.27 7.83
C ALA A 109 2.11 -2.07 7.64
N TYR A 110 1.60 -2.30 6.43
CA TYR A 110 0.19 -2.15 6.10
C TYR A 110 -0.70 -3.05 6.95
N VAL A 111 -0.41 -4.35 7.02
CA VAL A 111 -1.20 -5.32 7.81
C VAL A 111 -1.24 -4.93 9.29
N ASN A 112 -0.11 -4.47 9.84
CA ASN A 112 -0.05 -4.09 11.25
C ASN A 112 -0.80 -2.78 11.53
N HIS A 113 -0.65 -1.78 10.66
CA HIS A 113 -1.34 -0.51 10.82
C HIS A 113 -2.86 -0.65 10.65
N ASP A 114 -3.31 -1.36 9.62
CA ASP A 114 -4.74 -1.57 9.38
C ASP A 114 -5.41 -2.32 10.54
N LEU A 115 -4.73 -3.33 11.09
CA LEU A 115 -5.23 -4.05 12.25
C LEU A 115 -5.36 -3.14 13.48
N ASP A 116 -4.35 -2.33 13.76
CA ASP A 116 -4.39 -1.41 14.89
C ASP A 116 -5.45 -0.32 14.70
N ASP A 117 -5.59 0.20 13.48
CA ASP A 117 -6.60 1.20 13.16
C ASP A 117 -8.02 0.60 13.25
N ALA A 118 -8.23 -0.64 12.81
CA ALA A 118 -9.50 -1.35 12.99
C ALA A 118 -9.84 -1.60 14.47
N ILE A 119 -8.84 -1.93 15.30
CA ILE A 119 -9.02 -2.07 16.75
C ILE A 119 -9.35 -0.72 17.38
N ARG A 120 -8.62 0.34 17.03
CA ARG A 120 -8.85 1.70 17.55
C ARG A 120 -10.20 2.26 17.14
N ALA A 121 -10.66 1.95 15.93
CA ALA A 121 -11.99 2.31 15.43
C ALA A 121 -13.12 1.46 16.04
N GLY A 122 -12.80 0.43 16.83
CA GLY A 122 -13.77 -0.48 17.43
C GLY A 122 -14.44 -1.43 16.44
N ILE A 123 -13.93 -1.51 15.20
CA ILE A 123 -14.41 -2.43 14.15
C ILE A 123 -14.07 -3.88 14.54
N ILE A 124 -12.89 -4.07 15.15
CA ILE A 124 -12.40 -5.36 15.63
C ILE A 124 -12.09 -5.23 17.13
N GLN A 125 -12.53 -6.19 17.94
CA GLN A 125 -12.11 -6.27 19.33
C GLN A 125 -10.66 -6.77 19.41
N PRO A 126 -9.86 -6.40 20.44
CA PRO A 126 -8.51 -6.95 20.59
C PRO A 126 -8.46 -8.50 20.59
N SER A 127 -9.51 -9.15 21.12
CA SER A 127 -9.71 -10.60 21.09
C SER A 127 -10.29 -11.14 19.77
N GLY A 128 -10.49 -10.27 18.78
CA GLY A 128 -11.06 -10.59 17.48
C GLY A 128 -10.06 -11.22 16.52
N LEU A 129 -8.76 -11.22 16.85
CA LEU A 129 -7.78 -12.00 16.10
C LEU A 129 -7.96 -13.49 16.40
N PRO A 130 -8.08 -14.37 15.38
CA PRO A 130 -8.09 -15.80 15.60
C PRO A 130 -6.85 -16.25 16.37
N GLY A 131 -7.02 -17.07 17.41
CA GLY A 131 -5.91 -17.53 18.26
C GLY A 131 -4.75 -18.18 17.50
N LYS A 132 -5.04 -18.84 16.38
CA LYS A 132 -4.02 -19.41 15.49
C LYS A 132 -3.07 -18.35 14.89
N ILE A 133 -3.58 -17.14 14.63
CA ILE A 133 -2.79 -16.04 14.08
C ILE A 133 -2.01 -15.37 15.21
N SER A 134 -2.66 -15.02 16.32
CA SER A 134 -2.00 -14.35 17.44
C SER A 134 -0.90 -15.19 18.09
N GLN A 135 -0.99 -16.53 18.02
CA GLN A 135 0.10 -17.43 18.47
C GLN A 135 1.37 -17.32 17.62
N VAL A 136 1.24 -17.00 16.33
CA VAL A 136 2.37 -16.90 15.40
C VAL A 136 2.95 -15.49 15.45
N VAL A 137 2.11 -14.48 15.20
CA VAL A 137 2.58 -13.10 15.08
C VAL A 137 2.63 -12.37 16.42
N GLY A 138 1.95 -12.86 17.45
CA GLY A 138 1.85 -12.20 18.75
C GLY A 138 0.66 -11.26 18.88
N GLU A 139 0.40 -10.82 20.10
CA GLU A 139 -0.77 -9.99 20.44
C GLU A 139 -0.47 -8.49 20.38
N ARG A 140 0.78 -8.11 20.68
CA ARG A 140 1.21 -6.70 20.70
C ARG A 140 1.74 -6.28 19.34
N HIS A 141 1.52 -5.02 18.98
CA HIS A 141 2.05 -4.40 17.75
C HIS A 141 3.55 -4.68 17.53
N SER A 142 4.37 -4.47 18.56
CA SER A 142 5.82 -4.69 18.47
C SER A 142 6.19 -6.16 18.26
N GLN A 143 5.43 -7.10 18.83
CA GLN A 143 5.63 -8.54 18.63
C GLN A 143 5.31 -8.93 17.19
N ARG A 144 4.20 -8.43 16.64
CA ARG A 144 3.79 -8.72 15.27
C ARG A 144 4.82 -8.29 14.24
N ILE A 145 5.33 -7.06 14.34
CA ILE A 145 6.40 -6.60 13.47
C ILE A 145 7.65 -7.47 13.64
N SER A 146 8.09 -7.68 14.89
CA SER A 146 9.34 -8.41 15.16
C SER A 146 9.30 -9.86 14.66
N ASN A 147 8.18 -10.55 14.90
CA ASN A 147 8.00 -11.94 14.49
C ASN A 147 7.91 -12.06 12.97
N MET A 148 7.11 -11.22 12.30
CA MET A 148 7.01 -11.24 10.83
C MET A 148 8.37 -10.96 10.17
N VAL A 149 9.12 -9.96 10.63
CA VAL A 149 10.46 -9.65 10.10
C VAL A 149 11.43 -10.80 10.33
N ARG A 150 11.41 -11.40 11.52
CA ARG A 150 12.27 -12.54 11.85
C ARG A 150 11.95 -13.76 10.98
N ASP A 151 10.67 -14.08 10.81
CA ASP A 151 10.22 -15.23 10.02
C ASP A 151 10.64 -15.06 8.56
N VAL A 152 10.49 -13.86 7.99
CA VAL A 152 10.99 -13.54 6.65
C VAL A 152 12.47 -13.87 6.52
N ILE A 153 13.31 -13.37 7.44
CA ILE A 153 14.77 -13.60 7.39
C ILE A 153 15.08 -15.08 7.49
N VAL A 154 14.47 -15.79 8.44
CA VAL A 154 14.73 -17.22 8.69
C VAL A 154 14.32 -18.07 7.48
N GLU A 155 13.15 -17.84 6.90
CA GLU A 155 12.68 -18.61 5.76
C GLU A 155 13.47 -18.30 4.49
N THR A 156 13.91 -17.05 4.28
CA THR A 156 14.78 -16.74 3.14
C THR A 156 16.15 -17.39 3.27
N LEU A 157 16.72 -17.46 4.48
CA LEU A 157 17.99 -18.15 4.71
C LEU A 157 17.88 -19.66 4.47
N ARG A 158 16.75 -20.28 4.85
CA ARG A 158 16.49 -21.71 4.60
C ARG A 158 16.32 -22.04 3.11
N GLY A 159 15.85 -21.09 2.32
CA GLY A 159 15.66 -21.28 0.87
C GLY A 159 16.94 -21.15 0.05
N ASP A 160 18.01 -20.60 0.64
CA ASP A 160 19.34 -20.46 0.01
C ASP A 160 20.23 -21.71 0.21
N ASP A 161 19.85 -22.64 1.12
CA ASP A 161 20.50 -23.94 1.37
C ASP A 161 19.90 -25.07 0.52
#